data_AF-X1HUJ1-F1
#
_entry.id   AF-X1HUJ1-F1
#
_cell.length_a   1.000
_cell.length_b   1.000
_cell.length_c   1.000
_cell.angle_alpha   90.00
_cell.angle_beta   90.00
_cell.angle_gamma   90.00
#
_symmetry.space_group_name_H-M   'P 1'
#
loop_
_entity.id
_entity.type
_entity.pdbx_description
1 polymer ?
#
loop_
_entity_poly.entity_id
_entity_poly.type
_entity_poly.pdbx_seq_one_letter_code
_entity_poly.pdbx_strand_id
1 'polypeptide(L)'
;MNIKYEEILNHADLNGFEPHQVVRILGLIFETSRESGNIIDLRKGLDFSEKQNLDKFQDHDRMIFHYNVANGWSYLQMLTQKLNSTKFWEFEFLELEKQIINLRLALKYSANISDNFNKSQILTNLGNLFSQIGRFSEAQSFWQLAVEATPDFPMAIGNIGFGLVNYAKTLYDIGQQSLFFKIAYKYLRQAIELDLYKEAKESFRNLIKDLESRFNKEQLCEIPDLTDYKIGKSKSEKLYRKWCLKNRLFLNPLKGEFRP
;
A
#
# COMPACT_ATOMS: atom_id res chain seq x y z
N MET A 1 -25.23 9.69 -14.97
CA MET A 1 -25.46 10.92 -14.20
C MET A 1 -25.05 12.06 -15.11
N ASN A 2 -25.94 12.98 -15.43
CA ASN A 2 -25.71 14.03 -16.45
C ASN A 2 -25.63 15.42 -15.79
N ILE A 3 -24.91 15.49 -14.65
CA ILE A 3 -24.67 16.74 -13.90
C ILE A 3 -23.24 17.16 -14.23
N LYS A 4 -23.05 18.43 -14.58
CA LYS A 4 -21.70 18.94 -14.90
C LYS A 4 -20.85 19.04 -13.64
N TYR A 5 -19.54 18.87 -13.79
CA TYR A 5 -18.58 18.97 -12.68
C TYR A 5 -18.73 20.29 -11.89
N GLU A 6 -18.90 21.41 -12.59
CA GLU A 6 -19.12 22.74 -12.00
C GLU A 6 -20.43 22.82 -11.20
N GLU A 7 -21.49 22.15 -11.65
CA GLU A 7 -22.78 22.13 -10.96
C GLU A 7 -22.68 21.36 -9.64
N ILE A 8 -21.92 20.26 -9.63
CA ILE A 8 -21.67 19.45 -8.42
C ILE A 8 -20.99 20.29 -7.33
N LEU A 9 -19.99 21.09 -7.69
CA LEU A 9 -19.21 21.89 -6.73
C LEU A 9 -20.03 22.99 -6.05
N ASN A 10 -21.15 23.41 -6.65
CA ASN A 10 -22.06 24.41 -6.09
C ASN A 10 -22.96 23.87 -4.97
N HIS A 11 -23.01 22.55 -4.75
CA HIS A 11 -23.78 21.98 -3.66
C HIS A 11 -23.16 22.28 -2.27
N ALA A 12 -24.01 22.27 -1.23
CA ALA A 12 -23.57 22.42 0.16
C ALA A 12 -23.02 21.10 0.73
N ASP A 13 -23.63 19.98 0.33
CA ASP A 13 -23.27 18.60 0.69
C ASP A 13 -23.79 17.63 -0.39
N LEU A 14 -23.53 16.32 -0.21
CA LEU A 14 -23.97 15.27 -1.13
C LEU A 14 -25.09 14.38 -0.55
N ASN A 15 -25.76 14.78 0.54
CA ASN A 15 -26.78 13.96 1.22
C ASN A 15 -28.06 13.77 0.39
N GLY A 16 -28.29 14.62 -0.62
CA GLY A 16 -29.40 14.48 -1.57
C GLY A 16 -29.17 13.42 -2.66
N PHE A 17 -27.98 12.84 -2.74
CA PHE A 17 -27.62 11.87 -3.78
C PHE A 17 -27.67 10.43 -3.24
N GLU A 18 -27.87 9.47 -4.16
CA GLU A 18 -27.81 8.05 -3.82
C GLU A 18 -26.36 7.62 -3.50
N PRO A 19 -26.12 6.64 -2.61
CA PRO A 19 -24.77 6.23 -2.20
C PRO A 19 -23.80 5.97 -3.36
N HIS A 20 -24.24 5.21 -4.37
CA HIS A 20 -23.43 4.91 -5.55
C HIS A 20 -23.08 6.15 -6.39
N GLN A 21 -23.88 7.21 -6.30
CA GLN A 21 -23.60 8.48 -6.96
C GLN A 21 -22.58 9.30 -6.15
N VAL A 22 -22.74 9.35 -4.83
CA VAL A 22 -21.81 10.04 -3.93
C VAL A 22 -20.39 9.52 -4.12
N VAL A 23 -20.20 8.20 -4.12
CA VAL A 23 -18.85 7.63 -4.29
C VAL A 23 -18.24 7.96 -5.65
N ARG A 24 -19.04 7.98 -6.72
CA ARG A 24 -18.59 8.38 -8.07
C ARG A 24 -18.23 9.86 -8.13
N ILE A 25 -19.05 10.71 -7.52
CA ILE A 25 -18.82 12.16 -7.44
C ILE A 25 -17.51 12.44 -6.71
N LEU A 26 -17.30 11.85 -5.52
CA LEU A 26 -16.07 12.04 -4.76
C LEU A 26 -14.84 11.55 -5.52
N GLY A 27 -14.93 10.37 -6.15
CA GLY A 27 -13.84 9.85 -7.00
C GLY A 27 -13.49 10.82 -8.14
N LEU A 28 -14.49 11.35 -8.82
CA LEU A 28 -14.29 12.35 -9.89
C LEU A 28 -13.64 13.63 -9.36
N ILE A 29 -14.16 14.20 -8.26
CA ILE A 29 -13.60 15.40 -7.64
C ILE A 29 -12.13 15.19 -7.29
N PHE A 30 -11.79 14.10 -6.61
CA PHE A 30 -10.41 13.86 -6.17
C PHE A 30 -9.44 13.64 -7.33
N GLU A 31 -9.81 12.84 -8.35
CA GLU A 31 -8.94 12.64 -9.51
C GLU A 31 -8.78 13.92 -10.34
N THR A 32 -9.86 14.62 -10.68
CA THR A 32 -9.79 15.87 -11.45
C THR A 32 -9.01 16.94 -10.70
N SER A 33 -9.19 17.05 -9.38
CA SER A 33 -8.44 17.99 -8.55
C SER A 33 -6.95 17.66 -8.48
N ARG A 34 -6.59 16.37 -8.41
CA ARG A 34 -5.18 15.92 -8.46
C ARG A 34 -4.53 16.27 -9.79
N GLU A 35 -5.18 15.95 -10.90
CA GLU A 35 -4.65 16.18 -12.24
C GLU A 35 -4.47 17.67 -12.56
N SER A 36 -5.40 18.51 -12.12
CA SER A 36 -5.35 19.96 -12.31
C SER A 36 -4.53 20.70 -11.25
N GLY A 37 -4.13 20.02 -10.16
CA GLY A 37 -3.52 20.66 -8.99
C GLY A 37 -4.46 21.61 -8.23
N ASN A 38 -5.78 21.49 -8.42
CA ASN A 38 -6.76 22.38 -7.80
C ASN A 38 -7.04 21.98 -6.34
N ILE A 39 -6.31 22.62 -5.42
CA ILE A 39 -6.47 22.39 -3.97
C ILE A 39 -7.85 22.82 -3.45
N ILE A 40 -8.51 23.80 -4.09
CA ILE A 40 -9.82 24.32 -3.63
C ILE A 40 -10.89 23.25 -3.81
N ASP A 41 -10.99 22.68 -5.00
CA ASP A 41 -11.94 21.59 -5.31
C ASP A 41 -11.65 20.35 -4.47
N LEU A 42 -10.37 20.04 -4.26
CA LEU A 42 -9.96 18.92 -3.42
C LEU A 42 -10.46 19.08 -1.98
N ARG A 43 -10.28 20.27 -1.39
CA ARG A 43 -10.80 20.59 -0.06
C ARG A 43 -12.33 20.56 -0.02
N LYS A 44 -12.99 20.99 -1.10
CA LYS A 44 -14.45 20.93 -1.23
C LYS A 44 -14.95 19.47 -1.24
N GLY A 45 -14.28 18.57 -1.95
CA GLY A 45 -14.59 17.13 -1.90
C GLY A 45 -14.39 16.51 -0.51
N LEU A 46 -13.35 16.93 0.20
CA LEU A 46 -13.13 16.49 1.60
C LEU A 46 -14.22 17.03 2.53
N ASP A 47 -14.62 18.30 2.40
CA ASP A 47 -15.75 18.89 3.14
C ASP A 47 -17.07 18.16 2.87
N PHE A 48 -17.34 17.79 1.62
CA PHE A 48 -18.48 16.93 1.27
C PHE A 48 -18.42 15.58 1.99
N SER A 49 -17.25 14.95 2.05
CA SER A 49 -17.10 13.67 2.72
C SER A 49 -17.33 13.75 4.24
N GLU A 50 -16.97 14.86 4.88
CA GLU A 50 -17.18 15.05 6.33
C GLU A 50 -18.65 15.28 6.68
N LYS A 51 -19.43 15.88 5.77
CA LYS A 51 -20.87 16.15 5.93
C LYS A 51 -21.76 14.98 5.49
N GLN A 52 -21.17 13.94 4.89
CA GLN A 52 -21.95 12.86 4.30
C GLN A 52 -22.53 11.93 5.38
N ASN A 53 -23.85 11.74 5.34
CA ASN A 53 -24.51 10.68 6.08
C ASN A 53 -24.35 9.33 5.33
N LEU A 54 -23.81 8.33 6.03
CA LEU A 54 -23.54 6.98 5.51
C LEU A 54 -24.60 5.93 5.90
N ASP A 55 -25.69 6.31 6.58
CA ASP A 55 -26.71 5.37 7.08
C ASP A 55 -27.33 4.52 5.96
N LYS A 56 -27.49 5.11 4.76
CA LYS A 56 -28.03 4.42 3.58
C LYS A 56 -26.99 3.61 2.81
N PHE A 57 -25.70 3.77 3.11
CA PHE A 57 -24.62 3.13 2.37
C PHE A 57 -24.49 1.67 2.76
N GLN A 58 -24.46 0.80 1.74
CA GLN A 58 -24.10 -0.60 1.91
C GLN A 58 -22.59 -0.75 2.06
N ASP A 59 -22.11 -1.91 2.53
CA ASP A 59 -20.68 -2.17 2.75
C ASP A 59 -19.83 -1.86 1.51
N HIS A 60 -20.33 -2.18 0.31
CA HIS A 60 -19.64 -1.86 -0.93
C HIS A 60 -19.50 -0.35 -1.18
N ASP A 61 -20.56 0.43 -0.96
CA ASP A 61 -20.50 1.87 -1.07
C ASP A 61 -19.58 2.47 0.00
N ARG A 62 -19.63 1.96 1.24
CA ARG A 62 -18.75 2.40 2.33
C ARG A 62 -17.29 2.10 2.03
N MET A 63 -16.99 0.93 1.45
CA MET A 63 -15.65 0.56 1.01
C MET A 63 -15.11 1.60 0.01
N ILE A 64 -15.85 1.87 -1.06
CA ILE A 64 -15.42 2.82 -2.11
C ILE A 64 -15.37 4.25 -1.56
N PHE A 65 -16.35 4.65 -0.75
CA PHE A 65 -16.39 5.96 -0.11
C PHE A 65 -15.11 6.22 0.68
N HIS A 66 -14.76 5.33 1.61
CA HIS A 66 -13.58 5.50 2.43
C HIS A 66 -12.29 5.37 1.61
N TYR A 67 -12.24 4.52 0.59
CA TYR A 67 -11.09 4.46 -0.32
C TYR A 67 -10.87 5.80 -1.04
N ASN A 68 -11.94 6.39 -1.60
CA ASN A 68 -11.86 7.69 -2.28
C ASN A 68 -11.46 8.80 -1.31
N VAL A 69 -12.02 8.85 -0.10
CA VAL A 69 -11.65 9.84 0.91
C VAL A 69 -10.17 9.72 1.29
N ALA A 70 -9.65 8.50 1.44
CA ALA A 70 -8.22 8.30 1.67
C ALA A 70 -7.37 8.85 0.52
N ASN A 71 -7.75 8.60 -0.73
CA ASN A 71 -7.06 9.17 -1.89
C ASN A 71 -7.13 10.70 -1.90
N GLY A 72 -8.28 11.30 -1.57
CA GLY A 72 -8.42 12.75 -1.44
C GLY A 72 -7.44 13.36 -0.43
N TRP A 73 -7.29 12.74 0.75
CA TRP A 73 -6.30 13.16 1.74
C TRP A 73 -4.84 12.94 1.27
N SER A 74 -4.57 11.85 0.56
CA SER A 74 -3.25 11.60 -0.04
C SER A 74 -2.88 12.67 -1.07
N TYR A 75 -3.82 13.03 -1.94
CA TYR A 75 -3.63 14.08 -2.95
C TYR A 75 -3.46 15.45 -2.30
N LEU A 76 -4.17 15.72 -1.21
CA LEU A 76 -4.01 16.98 -0.48
C LEU A 76 -2.61 17.06 0.11
N GLN A 77 -2.17 16.00 0.80
CA GLN A 77 -0.82 15.90 1.32
C GLN A 77 0.22 16.13 0.22
N MET A 78 0.09 15.44 -0.91
CA MET A 78 1.01 15.58 -2.05
C MET A 78 1.12 17.04 -2.53
N LEU A 79 0.01 17.77 -2.60
CA LEU A 79 -0.04 19.14 -3.12
C LEU A 79 0.36 20.21 -2.07
N THR A 80 0.23 19.92 -0.78
CA THR A 80 0.47 20.91 0.28
C THR A 80 1.68 20.65 1.16
N GLN A 81 2.26 19.44 1.11
CA GLN A 81 3.35 19.05 2.00
C GLN A 81 4.62 19.87 1.73
N LYS A 82 5.15 20.48 2.80
CA LYS A 82 6.41 21.22 2.79
C LYS A 82 7.48 20.44 3.55
N LEU A 83 8.21 19.57 2.84
CA LEU A 83 9.22 18.66 3.41
C LEU A 83 10.34 19.39 4.16
N ASN A 84 10.66 20.63 3.78
CA ASN A 84 11.72 21.43 4.42
C ASN A 84 11.20 22.41 5.49
N SER A 85 9.95 22.27 5.94
CA SER A 85 9.40 23.14 6.98
C SER A 85 9.60 22.54 8.37
N THR A 86 9.77 23.38 9.39
CA THR A 86 9.83 22.95 10.81
C THR A 86 8.59 22.15 11.22
N LYS A 87 7.43 22.49 10.63
CA LYS A 87 6.15 21.77 10.81
C LYS A 87 6.18 20.31 10.39
N PHE A 88 7.05 19.92 9.45
CA PHE A 88 7.21 18.51 9.11
C PHE A 88 7.73 17.69 10.32
N TRP A 89 8.55 18.30 11.16
CA TRP A 89 9.14 17.64 12.34
C TRP A 89 8.26 17.71 13.58
N GLU A 90 7.07 18.32 13.48
CA GLU A 90 6.08 18.34 14.56
C GLU A 90 5.30 17.01 14.61
N PHE A 91 5.43 16.14 13.61
CA PHE A 91 4.79 14.81 13.50
C PHE A 91 3.24 14.80 13.60
N GLU A 92 2.60 15.97 13.56
CA GLU A 92 1.15 16.13 13.50
C GLU A 92 0.65 16.11 12.05
N PHE A 93 0.60 14.92 11.46
CA PHE A 93 0.17 14.74 10.07
C PHE A 93 -1.32 14.36 9.99
N LEU A 94 -2.20 15.35 10.11
CA LEU A 94 -3.65 15.16 9.99
C LEU A 94 -4.00 14.37 8.71
N GLU A 95 -3.40 14.72 7.58
CA GLU A 95 -3.66 14.04 6.30
C GLU A 95 -3.27 12.56 6.35
N LEU A 96 -2.15 12.23 6.98
CA LEU A 96 -1.69 10.85 7.15
C LEU A 96 -2.63 10.06 8.07
N GLU A 97 -3.05 10.66 9.18
CA GLU A 97 -4.01 10.04 10.10
C GLU A 97 -5.33 9.73 9.38
N LYS A 98 -5.86 10.72 8.64
CA LYS A 98 -7.10 10.58 7.88
C LYS A 98 -6.98 9.52 6.79
N GLN A 99 -5.84 9.42 6.10
CA GLN A 99 -5.58 8.34 5.14
C GLN A 99 -5.62 6.97 5.82
N ILE A 100 -4.91 6.78 6.94
CA ILE A 100 -4.85 5.49 7.64
C ILE A 100 -6.24 5.08 8.16
N ILE A 101 -6.99 6.00 8.77
CA ILE A 101 -8.34 5.73 9.29
C ILE A 101 -9.26 5.29 8.14
N ASN A 102 -9.29 6.05 7.05
CA ASN A 102 -10.18 5.75 5.94
C ASN A 102 -9.80 4.45 5.23
N LEU A 103 -8.51 4.17 4.99
CA LEU A 103 -8.11 2.89 4.40
C LEU A 103 -8.42 1.69 5.30
N ARG A 104 -8.29 1.83 6.63
CA ARG A 104 -8.72 0.80 7.58
C ARG A 104 -10.23 0.57 7.54
N LEU A 105 -11.02 1.64 7.43
CA LEU A 105 -12.47 1.52 7.27
C LEU A 105 -12.83 0.87 5.92
N ALA A 106 -12.18 1.27 4.82
CA ALA A 106 -12.37 0.66 3.52
C ALA A 106 -12.05 -0.84 3.55
N LEU A 107 -10.94 -1.24 4.20
CA LEU A 107 -10.57 -2.64 4.39
C LEU A 107 -11.58 -3.40 5.27
N LYS A 108 -12.11 -2.76 6.31
CA LYS A 108 -13.15 -3.35 7.17
C LYS A 108 -14.40 -3.68 6.36
N TYR A 109 -14.88 -2.72 5.56
CA TYR A 109 -16.09 -2.91 4.75
C TYR A 109 -15.86 -3.85 3.55
N SER A 110 -14.61 -4.07 3.13
CA SER A 110 -14.29 -5.05 2.08
C SER A 110 -14.25 -6.52 2.56
N ALA A 111 -14.45 -6.79 3.85
CA ALA A 111 -14.27 -8.12 4.44
C ALA A 111 -15.11 -9.22 3.74
N ASN A 112 -16.35 -8.90 3.36
CA ASN A 112 -17.30 -9.84 2.74
C ASN A 112 -17.58 -9.55 1.26
N ILE A 113 -16.78 -8.68 0.63
CA ILE A 113 -16.99 -8.25 -0.76
C ILE A 113 -16.07 -9.05 -1.67
N SER A 114 -16.62 -9.59 -2.75
CA SER A 114 -15.87 -10.35 -3.78
C SER A 114 -15.12 -9.45 -4.76
N ASP A 115 -14.57 -8.33 -4.29
CA ASP A 115 -13.80 -7.38 -5.09
C ASP A 115 -12.33 -7.39 -4.64
N ASN A 116 -11.62 -8.40 -5.12
CA ASN A 116 -10.21 -8.60 -4.78
C ASN A 116 -9.32 -7.49 -5.32
N PHE A 117 -9.69 -6.88 -6.46
CA PHE A 117 -8.89 -5.82 -7.06
C PHE A 117 -8.89 -4.55 -6.21
N ASN A 118 -10.07 -4.07 -5.78
CA ASN A 118 -10.15 -2.93 -4.86
C ASN A 118 -9.55 -3.25 -3.50
N LYS A 119 -9.71 -4.49 -3.02
CA LYS A 119 -9.06 -4.95 -1.78
C LYS A 119 -7.53 -4.87 -1.87
N SER A 120 -6.94 -5.31 -2.99
CA SER A 120 -5.50 -5.20 -3.25
C SER A 120 -5.04 -3.74 -3.33
N GLN A 121 -5.81 -2.84 -3.92
CA GLN A 121 -5.50 -1.40 -3.92
C GLN A 121 -5.49 -0.82 -2.49
N ILE A 122 -6.53 -1.10 -1.68
CA ILE A 122 -6.62 -0.63 -0.29
C ILE A 122 -5.44 -1.14 0.54
N LEU A 123 -5.14 -2.43 0.45
CA LEU A 123 -4.01 -3.06 1.14
C LEU A 123 -2.67 -2.48 0.67
N THR A 124 -2.52 -2.21 -0.62
CA THR A 124 -1.30 -1.59 -1.17
C THR A 124 -1.10 -0.19 -0.62
N ASN A 125 -2.16 0.62 -0.57
CA ASN A 125 -2.09 1.98 -0.02
C ASN A 125 -1.79 1.95 1.49
N LEU A 126 -2.36 1.01 2.25
CA LEU A 126 -1.98 0.81 3.65
C LEU A 126 -0.49 0.46 3.76
N GLY A 127 0.01 -0.47 2.94
CA GLY A 127 1.43 -0.82 2.94
C GLY A 127 2.32 0.39 2.67
N ASN A 128 1.95 1.23 1.71
CA ASN A 128 2.70 2.45 1.36
C ASN A 128 2.76 3.43 2.54
N LEU A 129 1.63 3.67 3.21
CA LEU A 129 1.59 4.57 4.39
C LEU A 129 2.42 4.03 5.55
N PHE A 130 2.33 2.73 5.83
CA PHE A 130 3.12 2.10 6.88
C PHE A 130 4.62 2.13 6.55
N SER A 131 4.99 1.98 5.28
CA SER A 131 6.38 2.15 4.83
C SER A 131 6.85 3.60 5.02
N GLN A 132 6.02 4.59 4.70
CA GLN A 132 6.35 6.02 4.84
C GLN A 132 6.64 6.41 6.29
N ILE A 133 5.93 5.81 7.27
CA ILE A 133 6.16 6.05 8.71
C ILE A 133 7.22 5.11 9.33
N GLY A 134 7.96 4.37 8.52
CA GLY A 134 9.04 3.49 8.99
C GLY A 134 8.58 2.16 9.61
N ARG A 135 7.30 1.80 9.48
CA ARG A 135 6.75 0.51 9.93
C ARG A 135 6.85 -0.55 8.83
N PHE A 136 8.08 -0.88 8.46
CA PHE A 136 8.40 -1.74 7.32
C PHE A 136 7.80 -3.15 7.43
N SER A 137 7.82 -3.77 8.61
CA SER A 137 7.26 -5.11 8.84
C SER A 137 5.76 -5.20 8.53
N GLU A 138 5.02 -4.18 8.94
CA GLU A 138 3.58 -4.06 8.66
C GLU A 138 3.34 -3.73 7.19
N ALA A 139 4.17 -2.88 6.58
CA ALA A 139 4.09 -2.58 5.16
C ALA A 139 4.20 -3.84 4.29
N GLN A 140 5.22 -4.66 4.54
CA GLN A 140 5.41 -5.96 3.88
C GLN A 140 4.20 -6.89 4.07
N SER A 141 3.64 -6.89 5.28
CA SER A 141 2.44 -7.70 5.57
C SER A 141 1.23 -7.27 4.75
N PHE A 142 1.00 -5.96 4.60
CA PHE A 142 -0.11 -5.45 3.80
C PHE A 142 0.07 -5.71 2.30
N TRP A 143 1.27 -5.50 1.75
CA TRP A 143 1.52 -5.80 0.34
C TRP A 143 1.40 -7.30 0.06
N GLN A 144 1.86 -8.16 0.97
CA GLN A 144 1.70 -9.61 0.84
C GLN A 144 0.22 -10.01 0.85
N LEU A 145 -0.61 -9.40 1.71
CA LEU A 145 -2.06 -9.61 1.69
C LEU A 145 -2.70 -9.11 0.39
N ALA A 146 -2.20 -8.03 -0.21
CA ALA A 146 -2.67 -7.54 -1.49
C ALA A 146 -2.39 -8.54 -2.63
N VAL A 147 -1.20 -9.15 -2.62
CA VAL A 147 -0.82 -10.25 -3.53
C VAL A 147 -1.63 -11.52 -3.25
N GLU A 148 -1.94 -11.83 -1.99
CA GLU A 148 -2.81 -12.98 -1.68
C GLU A 148 -4.25 -12.79 -2.19
N ALA A 149 -4.77 -11.55 -2.16
CA ALA A 149 -6.08 -11.23 -2.72
C ALA A 149 -6.06 -11.26 -4.26
N THR A 150 -5.00 -10.70 -4.87
CA THR A 150 -4.81 -10.66 -6.33
C THR A 150 -3.35 -11.02 -6.65
N PRO A 151 -3.06 -12.28 -7.03
CA PRO A 151 -1.68 -12.79 -7.18
C PRO A 151 -0.77 -11.97 -8.08
N ASP A 152 -1.31 -11.41 -9.16
CA ASP A 152 -0.55 -10.59 -10.11
C ASP A 152 -0.81 -9.08 -9.93
N PHE A 153 -1.08 -8.62 -8.70
CA PHE A 153 -1.28 -7.19 -8.43
C PHE A 153 0.04 -6.41 -8.52
N PRO A 154 0.31 -5.68 -9.62
CA PRO A 154 1.68 -5.34 -9.98
C PRO A 154 2.33 -4.34 -9.02
N MET A 155 1.54 -3.39 -8.52
CA MET A 155 2.02 -2.37 -7.60
C MET A 155 2.45 -2.95 -6.25
N ALA A 156 1.70 -3.94 -5.71
CA ALA A 156 2.07 -4.60 -4.45
C ALA A 156 3.35 -5.42 -4.61
N ILE A 157 3.46 -6.19 -5.69
CA ILE A 157 4.66 -6.98 -6.03
C ILE A 157 5.88 -6.06 -6.10
N GLY A 158 5.78 -4.95 -6.82
CA GLY A 158 6.86 -3.97 -6.92
C GLY A 158 7.22 -3.33 -5.59
N ASN A 159 6.21 -3.01 -4.76
CA ASN A 159 6.41 -2.41 -3.44
C ASN A 159 7.05 -3.38 -2.44
N ILE A 160 6.74 -4.68 -2.50
CA ILE A 160 7.47 -5.71 -1.74
C ILE A 160 8.95 -5.63 -2.09
N GLY A 161 9.29 -5.67 -3.38
CA GLY A 161 10.66 -5.57 -3.86
C GLY A 161 11.35 -4.28 -3.42
N PHE A 162 10.70 -3.14 -3.61
CA PHE A 162 11.19 -1.82 -3.17
C PHE A 162 11.46 -1.78 -1.66
N GLY A 163 10.51 -2.25 -0.86
CA GLY A 163 10.63 -2.29 0.60
C GLY A 163 11.77 -3.19 1.05
N LEU A 164 11.94 -4.36 0.43
CA LEU A 164 13.02 -5.29 0.72
C LEU A 164 14.40 -4.70 0.41
N VAL A 165 14.56 -3.97 -0.70
CA VAL A 165 15.82 -3.25 -1.00
C VAL A 165 16.17 -2.27 0.12
N ASN A 166 15.19 -1.47 0.55
CA ASN A 166 15.43 -0.48 1.60
C ASN A 166 15.71 -1.13 2.94
N TYR A 167 14.99 -2.20 3.28
CA TYR A 167 15.23 -2.91 4.53
C TYR A 167 16.61 -3.59 4.54
N ALA A 168 17.01 -4.22 3.43
CA ALA A 168 18.35 -4.82 3.27
C ALA A 168 19.45 -3.81 3.59
N LYS A 169 19.36 -2.57 3.12
CA LYS A 169 20.36 -1.52 3.40
C LYS A 169 20.53 -1.20 4.88
N THR A 170 19.57 -1.56 5.74
CA THR A 170 19.62 -1.33 7.19
C THR A 170 20.13 -2.53 7.99
N LEU A 171 20.24 -3.72 7.37
CA LEU A 171 20.66 -4.93 8.06
C LEU A 171 22.18 -4.92 8.28
N TYR A 172 22.63 -5.43 9.42
CA TYR A 172 24.07 -5.57 9.72
C TYR A 172 24.68 -6.83 9.11
N ASP A 173 23.91 -7.93 9.06
CA ASP A 173 24.40 -9.22 8.57
C ASP A 173 24.44 -9.28 7.04
N ILE A 174 25.62 -9.46 6.47
CA ILE A 174 25.85 -9.45 5.02
C ILE A 174 25.11 -10.61 4.32
N GLY A 175 24.99 -11.77 4.98
CA GLY A 175 24.27 -12.91 4.44
C GLY A 175 22.78 -12.61 4.30
N GLN A 176 22.18 -12.01 5.33
CA GLN A 176 20.81 -11.52 5.31
C GLN A 176 20.65 -10.42 4.27
N GLN A 177 21.52 -9.40 4.23
CA GLN A 177 21.47 -8.37 3.19
C GLN A 177 21.40 -8.97 1.78
N SER A 178 22.31 -9.91 1.48
CA SER A 178 22.38 -10.59 0.18
C SER A 178 21.07 -11.32 -0.14
N LEU A 179 20.52 -12.05 0.83
CA LEU A 179 19.25 -12.77 0.64
C LEU A 179 18.08 -11.81 0.33
N PHE A 180 17.98 -10.70 1.05
CA PHE A 180 16.95 -9.70 0.81
C PHE A 180 17.09 -9.05 -0.57
N PHE A 181 18.31 -8.72 -1.00
CA PHE A 181 18.53 -8.17 -2.34
C PHE A 181 18.14 -9.17 -3.45
N LYS A 182 18.45 -10.46 -3.28
CA LYS A 182 18.04 -11.52 -4.21
C LYS A 182 16.51 -11.62 -4.33
N ILE A 183 15.81 -11.62 -3.19
CA ILE A 183 14.34 -11.73 -3.18
C ILE A 183 13.69 -10.44 -3.68
N ALA A 184 14.23 -9.27 -3.31
CA ALA A 184 13.80 -7.99 -3.86
C ALA A 184 13.94 -7.95 -5.38
N TYR A 185 15.07 -8.40 -5.91
CA TYR A 185 15.33 -8.47 -7.35
C TYR A 185 14.29 -9.34 -8.07
N LYS A 186 13.94 -10.51 -7.51
CA LYS A 186 12.87 -11.38 -8.03
C LYS A 186 11.54 -10.62 -8.14
N TYR A 187 11.09 -9.98 -7.05
CA TYR A 187 9.82 -9.24 -7.03
C TYR A 187 9.81 -8.05 -7.98
N LEU A 188 10.89 -7.26 -8.01
CA LEU A 188 11.00 -6.11 -8.91
C LEU A 188 10.95 -6.56 -10.38
N ARG A 189 11.66 -7.64 -10.74
CA ARG A 189 11.61 -8.22 -12.09
C ARG A 189 10.22 -8.69 -12.45
N GLN A 190 9.53 -9.39 -11.55
CA GLN A 190 8.14 -9.82 -11.78
C GLN A 190 7.22 -8.61 -12.01
N ALA A 191 7.33 -7.57 -11.18
CA ALA A 191 6.47 -6.39 -11.27
C ALA A 191 6.60 -5.66 -12.62
N ILE A 192 7.82 -5.50 -13.15
CA ILE A 192 8.04 -4.76 -14.41
C ILE A 192 7.56 -5.51 -15.66
N GLU A 193 7.30 -6.81 -15.58
CA GLU A 193 6.71 -7.57 -16.69
C GLU A 193 5.18 -7.42 -16.75
N LEU A 194 4.57 -6.96 -15.64
CA LEU A 194 3.14 -6.73 -15.55
C LEU A 194 2.75 -5.31 -15.99
N ASP A 195 1.44 -5.06 -16.04
CA ASP A 195 0.86 -3.76 -16.38
C ASP A 195 0.97 -2.80 -15.19
N LEU A 196 1.78 -1.76 -15.33
CA LEU A 196 2.13 -0.81 -14.27
C LEU A 196 2.07 0.61 -14.82
N TYR A 197 1.71 1.56 -13.95
CA TYR A 197 1.94 2.97 -14.19
C TYR A 197 3.41 3.22 -14.58
N LYS A 198 3.61 4.07 -15.59
CA LYS A 198 4.90 4.29 -16.23
C LYS A 198 5.97 4.71 -15.20
N GLU A 199 5.62 5.60 -14.30
CA GLU A 199 6.47 6.15 -13.25
C GLU A 199 6.93 5.06 -12.27
N ALA A 200 6.01 4.20 -11.83
CA ALA A 200 6.33 3.08 -10.95
C ALA A 200 7.25 2.07 -11.66
N LYS A 201 6.93 1.74 -12.93
CA LYS A 201 7.73 0.82 -13.75
C LYS A 201 9.15 1.34 -13.98
N GLU A 202 9.30 2.64 -14.21
CA GLU A 202 10.61 3.29 -14.35
C GLU A 202 11.40 3.28 -13.04
N SER A 203 10.75 3.61 -11.92
CA SER A 203 11.35 3.55 -10.58
C SER A 203 11.88 2.15 -10.25
N PHE A 204 11.08 1.11 -10.48
CA PHE A 204 11.49 -0.28 -10.25
C PHE A 204 12.62 -0.72 -11.19
N ARG A 205 12.61 -0.29 -12.46
CA ARG A 205 13.72 -0.53 -13.40
C ARG A 205 15.02 0.12 -12.94
N ASN A 206 14.96 1.31 -12.37
CA ASN A 206 16.16 1.97 -11.84
C ASN A 206 16.74 1.21 -10.65
N LEU A 207 15.90 0.71 -9.74
CA LEU A 207 16.36 -0.15 -8.65
C LEU A 207 16.96 -1.47 -9.13
N ILE A 208 16.38 -2.09 -10.17
CA ILE A 208 16.96 -3.29 -10.81
C ILE A 208 18.35 -2.98 -11.34
N LYS A 209 18.52 -1.88 -12.08
CA LYS A 209 19.84 -1.45 -12.60
C LYS A 209 20.83 -1.17 -11.48
N ASP A 210 20.40 -0.52 -10.40
CA ASP A 210 21.24 -0.25 -9.24
C ASP A 210 21.74 -1.55 -8.60
N LEU A 211 20.87 -2.57 -8.47
CA LEU A 211 21.26 -3.89 -7.97
C LEU A 211 22.24 -4.58 -8.92
N GLU A 212 21.96 -4.58 -10.23
CA GLU A 212 22.83 -5.18 -11.26
C GLU A 212 24.19 -4.47 -11.38
N SER A 213 24.29 -3.19 -10.99
CA SER A 213 25.56 -2.46 -10.95
C SER A 213 26.46 -2.87 -9.77
N ARG A 214 25.88 -3.44 -8.71
CA ARG A 214 26.57 -3.78 -7.46
C ARG A 214 26.81 -5.27 -7.28
N PHE A 215 25.97 -6.09 -7.92
CA PHE A 215 25.98 -7.53 -7.76
C PHE A 215 25.90 -8.22 -9.13
N ASN A 216 26.53 -9.38 -9.23
CA ASN A 216 26.39 -10.22 -10.40
C ASN A 216 24.94 -10.73 -10.55
N LYS A 217 24.42 -10.70 -11.78
CA LYS A 217 23.02 -11.03 -12.08
C LYS A 217 22.69 -12.50 -11.81
N GLU A 218 23.59 -13.42 -12.13
CA GLU A 218 23.40 -14.85 -11.87
C GLU A 218 23.28 -15.08 -10.35
N GLN A 219 24.13 -14.44 -9.55
CA GLN A 219 24.05 -14.48 -8.09
C GLN A 219 22.74 -13.90 -7.54
N LEU A 220 22.23 -12.80 -8.13
CA LEU A 220 20.94 -12.21 -7.74
C LEU A 220 19.75 -13.15 -8.01
N CYS A 221 19.85 -13.98 -9.06
CA CYS A 221 18.81 -14.96 -9.38
C CYS A 221 18.87 -16.22 -8.50
N GLU A 222 20.03 -16.52 -7.92
CA GLU A 222 20.26 -17.71 -7.09
C GLU A 222 19.72 -17.52 -5.67
N ILE A 223 18.42 -17.75 -5.46
CA ILE A 223 17.79 -17.71 -4.14
C ILE A 223 17.96 -19.08 -3.45
N PRO A 224 18.59 -19.17 -2.26
CA PRO A 224 18.75 -20.43 -1.56
C PRO A 224 17.40 -20.98 -1.09
N ASP A 225 17.27 -22.31 -1.02
CA ASP A 225 16.09 -22.95 -0.45
C ASP A 225 16.03 -22.68 1.07
N LEU A 226 15.05 -21.87 1.48
CA LEU A 226 14.84 -21.50 2.88
C LEU A 226 14.11 -22.58 3.70
N THR A 227 13.71 -23.69 3.08
CA THR A 227 12.93 -24.76 3.72
C THR A 227 13.77 -25.94 4.18
N ASP A 228 14.98 -26.10 3.64
CA ASP A 228 15.88 -27.25 3.91
C ASP A 228 16.80 -27.04 5.14
N TYR A 229 16.24 -26.52 6.23
CA TYR A 229 16.98 -26.32 7.48
C TYR A 229 16.44 -27.18 8.62
N LYS A 230 17.34 -27.67 9.48
CA LYS A 230 16.96 -28.45 10.67
C LYS A 230 16.19 -27.57 11.67
N ILE A 231 14.87 -27.74 11.70
CA ILE A 231 13.93 -27.03 12.60
C ILE A 231 13.86 -27.57 14.03
N GLY A 232 14.76 -28.45 14.46
CA GLY A 232 14.82 -28.97 15.83
C GLY A 232 15.21 -30.45 15.90
N LYS A 233 15.59 -30.89 17.09
CA LYS A 233 16.00 -32.27 17.38
C LYS A 233 14.81 -33.14 17.80
N SER A 234 13.94 -32.64 18.68
CA SER A 234 12.78 -33.39 19.20
C SER A 234 11.49 -33.10 18.43
N LYS A 235 10.48 -33.99 18.56
CA LYS A 235 9.15 -33.77 17.96
C LYS A 235 8.46 -32.51 18.53
N SER A 236 8.58 -32.28 19.84
CA SER A 236 8.00 -31.10 20.51
C SER A 236 8.64 -29.80 20.04
N GLU A 237 9.97 -29.77 19.93
CA GLU A 237 10.71 -28.61 19.44
C GLU A 237 10.33 -28.27 17.99
N LYS A 238 10.26 -29.28 17.12
CA LYS A 238 9.83 -29.10 15.72
C LYS A 238 8.42 -28.54 15.62
N LEU A 239 7.47 -29.03 16.43
CA LEU A 239 6.10 -28.52 16.47
C LEU A 239 6.05 -27.06 16.94
N TYR A 240 6.76 -26.73 18.02
CA TYR A 240 6.83 -25.38 18.53
C TYR A 240 7.44 -24.41 17.51
N ARG A 241 8.58 -24.76 16.88
CA ARG A 241 9.21 -23.89 15.88
C ARG A 241 8.37 -23.71 14.62
N LYS A 242 7.67 -24.75 14.16
CA LYS A 242 6.67 -24.62 13.07
C LYS A 242 5.53 -23.67 13.46
N TRP A 243 5.03 -23.76 14.69
CA TRP A 243 4.02 -22.84 15.19
C TRP A 243 4.56 -21.40 15.27
N CYS A 244 5.79 -21.20 15.75
CA CYS A 244 6.42 -19.88 15.75
C CYS A 244 6.63 -19.33 14.33
N LEU A 245 7.02 -20.16 13.35
CA LEU A 245 7.18 -19.74 11.96
C LEU A 245 5.83 -19.28 11.38
N LYS A 246 4.79 -20.09 11.57
CA LYS A 246 3.42 -19.78 11.14
C LYS A 246 2.90 -18.46 11.75
N ASN A 247 3.23 -18.19 13.00
CA ASN A 247 2.78 -16.99 13.72
C ASN A 247 3.81 -15.83 13.73
N ARG A 248 4.92 -15.95 12.97
CA ARG A 248 5.98 -14.92 12.86
C ARG A 248 6.65 -14.52 14.19
N LEU A 249 6.88 -15.50 15.08
CA LEU A 249 7.35 -15.28 16.46
C LEU A 249 8.86 -15.48 16.68
N PHE A 250 9.68 -15.46 15.63
CA PHE A 250 11.15 -15.46 15.80
C PHE A 250 11.66 -14.08 16.26
N LEU A 251 12.95 -13.83 16.41
CA LEU A 251 13.53 -12.48 16.60
C LEU A 251 14.65 -12.29 15.57
N ASN A 252 14.29 -12.35 14.28
CA ASN A 252 15.19 -12.25 13.14
C ASN A 252 14.52 -11.37 12.06
N PRO A 253 15.26 -10.51 11.34
CA PRO A 253 14.79 -9.80 10.14
C PRO A 253 14.04 -10.67 9.13
N LEU A 254 14.40 -11.95 8.99
CA LEU A 254 13.74 -12.93 8.13
C LEU A 254 12.30 -13.30 8.56
N LYS A 255 11.79 -12.71 9.64
CA LYS A 255 10.46 -13.03 10.18
C LYS A 255 9.35 -12.70 9.20
N GLY A 256 8.76 -13.74 8.62
CA GLY A 256 7.43 -13.65 7.99
C GLY A 256 7.38 -12.90 6.66
N GLU A 257 8.51 -12.40 6.16
CA GLU A 257 8.63 -11.79 4.84
C GLU A 257 8.76 -12.84 3.72
N PHE A 258 9.10 -14.06 4.09
CA PHE A 258 9.28 -15.17 3.16
C PHE A 258 8.32 -16.29 3.56
N ARG A 259 7.16 -16.35 2.90
CA ARG A 259 6.37 -17.59 2.88
C ARG A 259 7.07 -18.56 1.91
N PRO A 260 7.21 -19.86 2.26
CA PRO A 260 7.49 -20.88 1.26
C PRO A 260 6.37 -20.95 0.21
#